data_AF-A0A6G1KPT5-F1
#
_entry.id   AF-A0A6G1KPT5-F1
#
_cell.length_a   1.000
_cell.length_b   1.000
_cell.length_c   1.000
_cell.angle_alpha   90.00
_cell.angle_beta   90.00
_cell.angle_gamma   90.00
#
_symmetry.space_group_name_H-M   'P 1'
#
loop_
_entity.id
_entity.type
_entity.pdbx_description
1 polymer ?
#
loop_
_entity_poly.entity_id
_entity_poly.type
_entity_poly.pdbx_seq_one_letter_code
_entity_poly.pdbx_strand_id
1 'polypeptide(L)'
;MDPKNRNAAALTKRVNDITGAMVKHYGNILTTAKADQNVDYSTTAQRELAIKEDTTAFIRNAQDLSTLIRELQELWLFGGLDTLTDPADEEANKAKALSIAAMVEVLTKGPVRVEEKRDEGNGER
;
A
#
# COMPACT_ATOMS: atom_id res chain seq x y z
N MET A 1 -7.93 1.34 3.64
CA MET A 1 -8.10 2.70 3.08
C MET A 1 -8.84 2.66 1.73
N ASP A 2 -10.02 3.29 1.67
CA ASP A 2 -10.76 3.54 0.41
C ASP A 2 -9.90 4.38 -0.55
N PRO A 3 -9.83 4.05 -1.86
CA PRO A 3 -9.06 4.82 -2.86
C PRO A 3 -9.29 6.34 -2.82
N LYS A 4 -10.50 6.80 -2.51
CA LYS A 4 -10.82 8.24 -2.44
C LYS A 4 -10.15 8.96 -1.27
N ASN A 5 -9.73 8.22 -0.26
CA ASN A 5 -9.07 8.75 0.95
C ASN A 5 -7.55 8.70 0.87
N ARG A 6 -6.97 8.22 -0.25
CA ARG A 6 -5.52 8.16 -0.48
C ARG A 6 -4.91 9.45 -1.04
N ASN A 7 -5.71 10.50 -1.22
CA ASN A 7 -5.22 11.77 -1.74
C ASN A 7 -4.52 12.60 -0.64
N ALA A 8 -3.50 13.38 -1.01
CA ALA A 8 -2.71 14.18 -0.08
C ALA A 8 -3.55 15.17 0.74
N ALA A 9 -4.49 15.88 0.11
CA ALA A 9 -5.37 16.83 0.78
C ALA A 9 -6.29 16.16 1.83
N ALA A 10 -6.80 14.96 1.55
CA ALA A 10 -7.64 14.19 2.45
C ALA A 10 -6.83 13.69 3.66
N LEU A 11 -5.59 13.25 3.44
CA LEU A 11 -4.66 12.84 4.49
C LEU A 11 -4.27 14.03 5.38
N THR A 12 -3.88 15.16 4.81
CA THR A 12 -3.57 16.38 5.56
C THR A 12 -4.77 16.86 6.36
N LYS A 13 -5.97 16.84 5.77
CA LYS A 13 -7.21 17.17 6.49
C LYS A 13 -7.39 16.23 7.69
N ARG A 14 -7.24 14.92 7.52
CA ARG A 14 -7.40 13.94 8.59
C ARG A 14 -6.38 14.12 9.71
N VAL A 15 -5.11 14.42 9.38
CA VAL A 15 -4.10 14.77 10.38
C VAL A 15 -4.53 16.00 11.17
N ASN A 16 -4.93 17.08 10.48
CA ASN A 16 -5.36 18.31 11.13
C ASN A 16 -6.59 18.11 12.02
N ASP A 17 -7.57 17.32 11.57
CA ASP A 17 -8.78 16.99 12.33
C ASP A 17 -8.41 16.24 13.62
N ILE A 18 -7.53 15.22 13.54
CA ILE A 18 -7.08 14.45 14.71
C ILE A 18 -6.29 15.34 15.68
N THR A 19 -5.30 16.09 15.19
CA THR A 19 -4.48 16.98 16.03
C THR A 19 -5.33 18.08 16.67
N GLY A 20 -6.26 18.68 15.93
CA GLY A 20 -7.19 19.67 16.43
C GLY A 20 -8.08 19.10 17.54
N ALA A 21 -8.61 17.89 17.35
CA ALA A 21 -9.41 17.21 18.36
C ALA A 21 -8.59 16.89 19.63
N MET A 22 -7.35 16.41 19.49
CA MET A 22 -6.46 16.18 20.63
C MET A 22 -6.19 17.45 21.44
N VAL A 23 -5.84 18.55 20.78
CA VAL A 23 -5.60 19.85 21.44
C VAL A 23 -6.86 20.34 22.15
N LYS A 24 -8.03 20.18 21.51
CA LYS A 24 -9.33 20.56 22.10
C LYS A 24 -9.61 19.79 23.39
N HIS A 25 -9.53 18.46 23.38
CA HIS A 25 -9.80 17.65 24.58
C HIS A 25 -8.80 17.95 25.70
N TYR A 26 -7.53 18.13 25.37
CA TYR A 26 -6.53 18.55 26.35
C TYR A 26 -6.85 19.93 26.97
N GLY A 27 -7.25 20.89 26.13
CA GLY A 27 -7.69 22.21 26.59
C GLY A 27 -8.92 22.16 27.50
N ASN A 28 -9.88 21.29 27.18
CA ASN A 28 -11.07 21.09 28.02
C ASN A 28 -10.71 20.52 29.39
N ILE A 29 -9.80 19.53 29.45
CA ILE A 29 -9.31 18.97 30.72
C ILE A 29 -8.69 20.06 31.58
N LEU A 30 -7.82 20.90 31.01
CA LEU A 30 -7.19 22.00 31.73
C LEU A 30 -8.21 23.04 32.22
N THR A 31 -9.23 23.33 31.42
CA THR A 31 -10.29 24.28 31.78
C THR A 31 -11.13 23.75 32.94
N THR A 32 -11.51 22.48 32.89
CA THR A 32 -12.28 21.80 33.95
C THR A 32 -11.46 21.66 35.24
N ALA A 33 -10.15 21.39 35.13
CA ALA A 33 -9.26 21.25 36.27
C ALA A 33 -8.93 22.59 36.97
N LYS A 34 -8.93 23.71 36.24
CA LYS A 34 -8.67 25.05 36.79
C LYS A 34 -9.87 25.69 37.50
N ALA A 35 -11.04 25.05 37.45
CA ALA A 35 -12.24 25.62 38.01
C ALA A 35 -12.16 25.73 39.54
N ASP A 36 -12.81 26.75 40.10
CA ASP A 36 -12.63 27.28 41.46
C ASP A 36 -12.63 26.22 42.58
N GLN A 37 -11.94 26.50 43.70
CA GLN A 37 -11.76 25.55 44.82
C GLN A 37 -13.00 25.39 45.72
N ASN A 38 -13.97 26.30 45.63
CA ASN A 38 -15.22 26.25 46.39
C ASN A 38 -16.33 25.63 45.53
N VAL A 39 -16.41 24.31 45.51
CA VAL A 39 -17.44 23.57 44.74
C VAL A 39 -18.10 22.50 45.58
N ASP A 40 -19.40 22.39 45.41
CA ASP A 40 -20.19 21.31 46.00
C ASP A 40 -19.73 19.94 45.48
N TYR A 41 -19.93 18.89 46.29
CA TYR A 41 -19.59 17.51 45.94
C TYR A 41 -20.20 17.06 44.61
N SER A 42 -21.44 17.49 44.33
CA SER A 42 -22.13 17.16 43.08
C SER A 42 -21.41 17.74 41.86
N THR A 43 -20.98 19.00 41.94
CA THR A 43 -20.24 19.66 40.86
C THR A 43 -18.86 19.05 40.69
N THR A 44 -18.20 18.66 41.78
CA THR A 44 -16.90 17.97 41.72
C THR A 44 -17.02 16.62 41.01
N ALA A 45 -18.04 15.82 41.32
CA ALA A 45 -18.27 14.55 40.65
C ALA A 45 -18.54 14.72 39.13
N GLN A 46 -19.30 15.75 38.74
CA GLN A 46 -19.53 16.09 37.33
C GLN A 46 -18.23 16.47 36.62
N ARG A 47 -17.37 17.25 37.28
CA ARG A 47 -16.05 17.63 36.72
C ARG A 47 -15.14 16.42 36.55
N GLU A 48 -15.12 15.52 37.53
CA GLU A 48 -14.35 14.28 37.43
C GLU A 48 -14.80 13.43 36.24
N LEU A 49 -16.12 13.29 36.03
CA LEU A 49 -16.67 12.59 34.88
C LEU A 49 -16.25 13.25 33.56
N ALA A 50 -16.38 14.57 33.45
CA ALA A 50 -15.98 15.31 32.25
C ALA A 50 -14.49 15.12 31.92
N ILE A 51 -13.61 15.17 32.93
CA ILE A 51 -12.17 14.92 32.74
C ILE A 51 -11.92 13.48 32.24
N LYS A 52 -12.63 12.48 32.79
CA LYS A 52 -12.51 11.09 32.35
C LYS A 52 -12.98 10.89 30.91
N GLU A 53 -14.06 11.56 30.52
CA GLU A 53 -14.59 11.53 29.15
C GLU A 53 -13.61 12.17 28.16
N ASP A 54 -13.13 13.38 28.44
CA ASP A 54 -12.16 14.07 27.58
C ASP A 54 -10.83 13.30 27.49
N THR A 55 -10.37 12.69 28.58
CA THR A 55 -9.17 11.85 28.58
C THR A 55 -9.35 10.61 27.70
N THR A 56 -10.51 9.97 27.78
CA THR A 56 -10.84 8.81 26.93
C THR A 56 -10.89 9.20 25.45
N ALA A 57 -11.52 10.34 25.14
CA ALA A 57 -11.58 10.87 23.79
C ALA A 57 -10.18 11.24 23.25
N PHE A 58 -9.33 11.82 24.09
CA PHE A 58 -7.94 12.11 23.75
C PHE A 58 -7.15 10.85 23.40
N ILE A 59 -7.25 9.79 24.23
CA ILE A 59 -6.59 8.51 23.98
C ILE A 59 -7.08 7.89 22.67
N ARG A 60 -8.39 7.96 22.40
CA ARG A 60 -8.97 7.46 21.14
C ARG A 60 -8.40 8.20 19.93
N ASN A 61 -8.29 9.52 19.99
CA ASN A 61 -7.69 10.29 18.90
C ASN A 61 -6.21 9.93 18.67
N ALA A 62 -5.46 9.60 19.73
CA ALA A 62 -4.08 9.10 19.60
C ALA A 62 -4.01 7.71 18.94
N GLN A 63 -4.99 6.84 19.21
CA GLN A 63 -5.12 5.55 18.52
C GLN A 63 -5.49 5.72 17.04
N ASP A 64 -6.36 6.68 16.73
CA ASP A 64 -6.71 7.04 15.35
C ASP A 64 -5.50 7.60 14.59
N LEU A 65 -4.65 8.41 15.24
CA LEU A 65 -3.38 8.86 14.67
C LEU A 65 -2.43 7.69 14.37
N SER A 66 -2.29 6.76 15.32
CA SER A 66 -1.46 5.57 15.16
C SER A 66 -1.95 4.70 13.99
N THR A 67 -3.28 4.58 13.85
CA THR A 67 -3.92 3.90 12.73
C THR A 67 -3.60 4.60 11.41
N LEU A 68 -3.70 5.92 11.35
CA LEU A 68 -3.36 6.71 10.17
C LEU A 68 -1.88 6.54 9.77
N ILE A 69 -0.96 6.53 10.74
CA ILE A 69 0.47 6.27 10.48
C ILE A 69 0.65 4.91 9.83
N ARG A 70 0.00 3.86 10.34
CA ARG A 70 0.05 2.53 9.73
C ARG A 70 -0.51 2.54 8.31
N GLU A 71 -1.63 3.20 8.07
CA GLU A 71 -2.20 3.32 6.73
C GLU A 71 -1.25 4.05 5.76
N LEU A 72 -0.51 5.05 6.23
CA LEU A 72 0.51 5.74 5.43
C LEU A 72 1.71 4.84 5.13
N GLN A 73 2.16 4.05 6.11
CA GLN A 73 3.21 3.06 5.93
C GLN A 73 2.79 1.98 4.94
N GLU A 74 1.56 1.47 5.05
CA GLU A 74 0.98 0.52 4.10
C GLU A 74 0.84 1.14 2.70
N LEU A 75 0.45 2.40 2.60
CA LEU A 75 0.42 3.12 1.31
C LEU A 75 1.82 3.31 0.71
N TRP A 76 2.85 3.44 1.54
CA TRP A 76 4.23 3.58 1.08
C TRP A 76 4.84 2.23 0.66
N LEU A 77 4.59 1.17 1.45
CA LEU A 77 5.09 -0.18 1.20
C LEU A 77 4.33 -0.93 0.09
N PHE A 78 3.02 -0.67 -0.04
CA PHE A 78 2.11 -1.31 -1.01
C PHE A 78 1.46 -0.30 -1.96
N GLY A 79 2.01 0.91 -2.03
CA GLY A 79 1.66 1.91 -3.04
C GLY A 79 1.97 1.40 -4.44
N GLY A 80 1.55 2.15 -5.47
CA GLY A 80 1.51 1.73 -6.88
C GLY A 80 2.84 1.36 -7.57
N LEU A 81 3.86 0.93 -6.84
CA LEU A 81 4.96 0.16 -7.38
C LEU A 81 4.47 -1.30 -7.48
N ASP A 82 4.10 -1.70 -8.69
CA ASP A 82 3.90 -3.10 -9.05
C ASP A 82 5.23 -3.84 -8.89
N THR A 83 5.49 -4.38 -7.69
CA THR A 83 6.72 -5.15 -7.40
C THR A 83 6.65 -6.57 -7.98
N LEU A 84 5.59 -6.92 -8.72
CA LEU A 84 5.44 -8.23 -9.37
C LEU A 84 5.78 -8.16 -10.86
N THR A 85 5.76 -6.98 -11.49
CA THR A 85 6.24 -6.78 -12.86
C THR A 85 7.57 -6.04 -12.86
N ASP A 86 8.67 -6.78 -12.72
CA ASP A 86 9.96 -6.23 -13.16
C ASP A 86 9.88 -6.07 -14.70
N PRO A 87 10.11 -4.87 -15.26
CA PRO A 87 10.21 -4.70 -16.72
C PRO A 87 11.22 -5.66 -17.36
N ALA A 88 12.26 -6.08 -16.61
CA ALA A 88 13.22 -7.08 -17.07
C ALA A 88 12.60 -8.48 -17.22
N ASP A 89 11.61 -8.83 -16.39
CA ASP A 89 10.90 -10.12 -16.48
C ASP A 89 9.95 -10.17 -17.68
N GLU A 90 9.36 -9.05 -18.07
CA GLU A 90 8.58 -8.95 -19.31
C GLU A 90 9.44 -9.22 -20.55
N GLU A 91 10.61 -8.58 -20.63
CA GLU A 91 11.52 -8.74 -21.77
C GLU A 91 12.09 -10.17 -21.81
N ALA A 92 12.46 -10.72 -20.64
CA ALA A 92 12.91 -12.10 -20.53
C ALA A 92 11.82 -13.11 -20.92
N ASN A 93 10.55 -12.86 -20.57
CA ASN A 93 9.43 -13.70 -20.96
C ASN A 93 9.11 -13.59 -22.45
N LYS A 94 9.18 -12.39 -23.05
CA LYS A 94 9.03 -12.21 -24.51
C LYS A 94 10.14 -12.96 -25.27
N ALA A 95 11.39 -12.86 -24.83
CA ALA A 95 12.51 -13.57 -25.43
C ALA A 95 12.34 -15.11 -25.32
N LYS A 96 11.92 -15.62 -24.16
CA LYS A 96 11.61 -17.04 -23.98
C LYS A 96 10.46 -17.51 -24.87
N ALA A 97 9.40 -16.73 -24.99
CA ALA A 97 8.26 -17.06 -25.85
C ALA A 97 8.66 -17.15 -27.33
N LEU A 98 9.50 -16.24 -27.81
CA LEU A 98 10.05 -16.28 -29.18
C LEU A 98 10.93 -17.51 -29.42
N SER A 99 11.78 -17.87 -28.45
CA SER A 99 12.63 -19.07 -28.52
C SER A 99 11.81 -20.36 -28.56
N ILE A 100 10.76 -20.46 -27.74
CA ILE A 100 9.84 -21.60 -27.75
C ILE A 100 9.09 -21.68 -29.09
N ALA A 101 8.60 -20.56 -29.62
CA ALA A 101 7.93 -20.52 -30.92
C ALA A 101 8.85 -21.01 -32.05
N ALA A 102 10.12 -20.59 -32.06
CA ALA A 102 11.11 -21.04 -33.03
C ALA A 102 11.39 -22.55 -32.91
N MET A 103 11.52 -23.09 -31.69
CA MET A 103 11.69 -24.52 -31.48
C MET A 103 10.46 -25.33 -31.93
N VAL A 104 9.25 -24.82 -31.67
CA VAL A 104 8.00 -25.44 -32.13
C VAL A 104 7.91 -25.42 -33.66
N GLU A 105 8.36 -24.35 -34.32
CA GLU A 105 8.41 -24.27 -35.79
C GLU A 105 9.37 -25.32 -36.39
N VAL A 106 10.53 -25.52 -35.78
CA VAL A 106 11.50 -26.55 -36.20
C VAL A 106 10.92 -27.96 -36.01
N LEU A 107 10.23 -28.20 -34.89
CA LEU A 107 9.62 -29.50 -34.59
C LEU A 107 8.41 -29.80 -35.51
N THR A 108 7.63 -28.77 -35.87
CA THR A 108 6.48 -28.93 -36.77
C THR A 108 6.88 -29.11 -38.23
N LYS A 109 8.07 -28.64 -38.65
CA LYS A 109 8.62 -28.88 -39.99
C LYS A 109 9.13 -30.32 -40.20
N GLY A 110 9.26 -31.13 -39.13
CA GLY A 110 9.70 -32.53 -39.21
C GLY A 110 11.12 -32.71 -39.75
N PRO A 111 11.73 -33.91 -39.65
CA PRO A 111 13.11 -34.11 -40.09
C PRO A 111 13.22 -33.89 -41.59
N VAL A 112 14.03 -32.91 -41.98
CA VAL A 112 14.41 -32.66 -43.37
C VAL A 112 15.04 -33.95 -43.91
N ARG A 113 14.36 -34.62 -44.84
CA ARG A 113 14.96 -35.69 -45.65
C ARG A 113 16.09 -35.06 -46.45
N VAL A 114 17.32 -35.37 -46.05
CA VAL A 114 18.50 -35.11 -46.87
C VAL A 114 18.43 -36.07 -48.05
N GLU A 115 18.06 -35.56 -49.24
CA GLU A 115 18.22 -36.34 -50.46
C GLU A 115 19.71 -36.42 -50.79
N GLU A 116 20.31 -37.58 -50.53
CA GLU A 116 21.59 -37.98 -51.09
C GLU A 116 21.48 -37.99 -52.62
N LYS A 117 22.09 -37.00 -53.29
CA LYS A 117 22.40 -37.12 -54.71
C LYS A 117 23.40 -38.28 -54.88
N ARG A 118 22.90 -39.40 -55.40
CA ARG A 118 23.73 -40.50 -55.88
C ARG A 118 24.62 -40.02 -57.02
N ASP A 119 25.87 -40.41 -56.88
CA ASP A 119 26.94 -40.35 -57.86
C ASP A 119 26.53 -41.15 -59.12
N GLU A 120 26.54 -40.51 -60.29
CA GLU A 120 26.56 -41.19 -61.58
C GLU A 120 27.84 -40.78 -62.30
N GLY A 121 28.83 -41.67 -62.21
CA GLY A 121 30.03 -41.60 -63.03
C GLY A 121 29.69 -41.82 -64.50
N ASN A 122 30.49 -41.20 -65.38
CA ASN A 122 30.77 -41.79 -66.68
C ASN A 122 32.15 -41.31 -67.16
N GLY A 123 32.98 -42.28 -67.55
CA GLY A 123 34.30 -42.06 -68.13
C GLY A 123 34.29 -41.86 -69.65
N GLU A 124 35.50 -41.85 -70.20
CA GLU A 124 35.90 -41.82 -71.62
C GLU A 124 35.68 -40.44 -72.30
N ARG A 125 36.67 -39.76 -72.90
CA ARG A 125 37.94 -40.11 -73.54
C ARG A 125 38.93 -38.96 -73.44
#